data_AF-A0A2V9Z8Q1-F1
#
_entry.id   AF-A0A2V9Z8Q1-F1
#
_cell.length_a   1.000
_cell.length_b   1.000
_cell.length_c   1.000
_cell.angle_alpha   90.00
_cell.angle_beta   90.00
_cell.angle_gamma   90.00
#
_symmetry.space_group_name_H-M   'P 1'
#
loop_
_entity.id
_entity.type
_entity.pdbx_description
1 polymer ?
#
loop_
_entity_poly.entity_id
_entity_poly.type
_entity_poly.pdbx_seq_one_letter_code
_entity_poly.pdbx_strand_id
1 'polypeptide(L)'
;MLRVESALTPKGFTSHCPNAATERGDHVRKHLAQAVFVALMVVLAALGCSGQNSLPFAVSNLKNLKWPVEEASRIYYSACYLAARTVRPEKPPHLRPKFILVLGTVTDETVRNGAISEIHLKKWDAANFAAAVAMTAAREIVGDQELLKIVRESLLSARAQVSVSELRRER
;
A
#
# COMPACT_ATOMS: atom_id res chain seq x y z
N MET A 1 102.36 -1.13 54.50
CA MET A 1 102.25 0.33 54.27
C MET A 1 100.76 0.65 54.15
N LEU A 2 100.16 1.18 55.22
CA LEU A 2 99.75 2.60 55.40
C LEU A 2 98.51 2.92 54.55
N ARG A 3 97.29 2.96 55.08
CA ARG A 3 96.63 3.85 56.08
C ARG A 3 96.39 5.28 55.55
N VAL A 4 95.19 5.79 55.88
CA VAL A 4 94.69 7.18 56.13
C VAL A 4 93.42 7.42 55.29
N GLU A 5 92.21 7.28 55.85
CA GLU A 5 91.36 8.27 56.59
C GLU A 5 90.66 9.31 55.67
N SER A 6 89.32 9.30 55.56
CA SER A 6 88.31 10.11 56.32
C SER A 6 87.89 11.35 55.50
N ALA A 7 86.65 11.87 55.41
CA ALA A 7 85.32 11.57 55.94
C ALA A 7 84.24 12.42 55.20
N LEU A 8 82.95 12.21 55.55
CA LEU A 8 81.76 13.11 55.52
C LEU A 8 80.79 13.14 54.29
N THR A 9 79.68 12.36 54.42
CA THR A 9 78.21 12.64 54.32
C THR A 9 77.63 13.86 53.53
N PRO A 10 76.30 13.95 53.25
CA PRO A 10 75.21 12.94 53.17
C PRO A 10 74.18 13.09 51.98
N LYS A 11 73.41 12.00 51.77
CA LYS A 11 71.99 11.87 51.30
C LYS A 11 71.49 12.56 50.02
N GLY A 12 71.00 11.71 49.09
CA GLY A 12 69.81 11.98 48.26
C GLY A 12 69.91 11.42 46.83
N PHE A 13 69.04 10.48 46.45
CA PHE A 13 68.30 10.41 45.16
C PHE A 13 67.55 9.06 45.01
N THR A 14 66.23 9.08 45.18
CA THR A 14 65.16 8.91 44.17
C THR A 14 64.79 7.47 43.81
N SER A 15 63.59 7.13 44.30
CA SER A 15 62.69 6.05 43.89
C SER A 15 62.44 6.01 42.38
N HIS A 16 62.44 4.81 41.82
CA HIS A 16 62.12 4.48 40.44
C HIS A 16 60.67 3.95 40.37
N CYS A 17 59.80 4.60 39.60
CA CYS A 17 58.46 4.09 39.28
C CYS A 17 58.40 3.77 37.77
N PRO A 18 57.86 2.60 37.37
CA PRO A 18 57.31 2.41 36.03
C PRO A 18 55.81 2.76 36.00
N ASN A 19 55.41 3.54 34.98
CA ASN A 19 54.04 3.92 34.67
C ASN A 19 53.23 2.71 34.15
N ALA A 20 52.08 2.43 34.75
CA ALA A 20 51.06 1.56 34.20
C ALA A 20 50.06 2.39 33.38
N ALA A 21 50.09 2.20 32.06
CA ALA A 21 49.21 2.87 31.11
C ALA A 21 47.87 2.13 30.96
N THR A 22 46.79 2.86 31.25
CA THR A 22 45.56 3.03 30.45
C THR A 22 45.20 1.98 29.39
N GLU A 23 44.39 0.98 29.76
CA GLU A 23 43.64 0.11 28.82
C GLU A 23 42.20 -0.16 29.29
N ARG A 24 41.41 0.87 29.62
CA ARG A 24 40.03 0.67 30.12
C ARG A 24 38.93 1.47 29.40
N GLY A 25 39.26 2.20 28.33
CA GLY A 25 38.34 3.16 27.68
C GLY A 25 37.59 2.69 26.43
N ASP A 26 38.07 1.68 25.70
CA ASP A 26 37.61 1.42 24.33
C ASP A 26 36.46 0.42 24.21
N HIS A 27 36.26 -0.44 25.21
CA HIS A 27 35.23 -1.48 25.14
C HIS A 27 33.81 -0.91 25.31
N VAL A 28 33.65 0.09 26.18
CA VAL A 28 32.35 0.71 26.50
C VAL A 28 31.81 1.52 25.32
N ARG A 29 32.69 2.19 24.55
CA ARG A 29 32.30 3.00 23.38
C ARG A 29 31.73 2.15 22.24
N LYS A 30 32.25 0.95 22.01
CA LYS A 30 31.78 0.02 20.96
C LYS A 30 30.38 -0.52 21.26
N HIS A 31 30.09 -0.85 22.53
CA HIS A 31 28.77 -1.32 22.94
C HIS A 31 27.70 -0.21 22.89
N LEU A 32 28.05 1.04 23.24
CA LEU A 32 27.14 2.17 23.11
C LEU A 32 26.82 2.48 21.66
N ALA A 33 27.81 2.48 20.76
CA ALA A 33 27.59 2.72 19.33
C ALA A 33 26.71 1.62 18.68
N GLN A 34 26.93 0.36 19.04
CA GLN A 34 26.16 -0.77 18.53
C GLN A 34 24.70 -0.75 19.04
N ALA A 35 24.49 -0.40 20.31
CA ALA A 35 23.15 -0.26 20.89
C ALA A 35 22.36 0.88 20.22
N VAL A 36 23.01 2.00 19.91
CA VAL A 36 22.38 3.12 19.18
C VAL A 36 22.01 2.72 17.76
N PHE A 37 22.87 1.96 17.06
CA PHE A 37 22.59 1.52 15.69
C PHE A 37 21.42 0.54 15.62
N VAL A 38 21.32 -0.39 16.57
CA VAL A 38 20.19 -1.33 16.68
C VAL A 38 18.90 -0.60 17.04
N ALA A 39 18.95 0.33 18.00
CA ALA A 39 17.79 1.15 18.36
C ALA A 39 17.30 2.00 17.18
N LEU A 40 18.21 2.59 16.40
CA LEU A 40 17.88 3.38 15.22
C LEU A 40 17.23 2.53 14.12
N MET A 41 17.73 1.31 13.87
CA MET A 41 17.13 0.38 12.91
C MET A 41 15.74 -0.11 13.34
N VAL A 42 15.52 -0.33 14.64
CA VAL A 42 14.21 -0.71 15.18
C VAL A 42 13.20 0.44 15.07
N VAL A 43 13.62 1.68 15.30
CA VAL A 43 12.77 2.88 15.13
C VAL A 43 12.44 3.12 13.66
N LEU A 44 13.39 2.91 12.73
CA LEU A 44 13.16 3.01 11.29
C LEU A 44 12.20 1.92 10.78
N ALA A 45 12.24 0.71 11.32
CA ALA A 45 11.31 -0.36 10.98
C ALA A 45 9.88 -0.10 11.48
N ALA A 46 9.72 0.61 12.61
CA ALA A 46 8.41 0.94 13.18
C ALA A 46 7.67 2.06 12.42
N LEU A 47 8.37 2.83 11.58
CA LEU A 47 7.79 3.91 10.76
C LEU A 47 7.14 3.41 9.44
N GLY A 48 7.20 2.11 9.14
CA GLY A 48 6.74 1.54 7.86
C GLY A 48 5.25 1.23 7.73
N CYS A 49 4.43 1.44 8.76
CA CYS A 49 3.02 1.02 8.79
C CYS A 49 2.06 2.18 9.10
N SER A 50 2.02 3.22 8.28
CA SER A 50 1.04 4.30 8.42
C SER A 50 0.48 4.72 7.06
N GLY A 51 -0.70 4.18 6.71
CA GLY A 51 -1.42 4.61 5.49
C GLY A 51 -2.82 4.03 5.27
N GLN A 52 -3.22 2.95 5.96
CA GLN A 52 -4.50 2.26 5.67
C GLN A 52 -5.77 2.87 6.29
N ASN A 53 -5.69 4.00 7.02
CA ASN A 53 -6.85 4.52 7.79
C ASN A 53 -7.78 5.52 7.07
N SER A 54 -7.67 5.72 5.75
CA SER A 54 -8.48 6.75 5.07
C SER A 54 -9.12 6.36 3.72
N LEU A 55 -8.93 5.12 3.26
CA LEU A 55 -9.45 4.71 1.96
C LEU A 55 -10.95 4.37 2.03
N PRO A 56 -11.74 4.73 1.00
CA PRO A 56 -13.16 4.39 0.94
C PRO A 56 -13.43 2.91 0.59
N PHE A 57 -12.39 2.11 0.39
CA PHE A 57 -12.43 0.69 0.05
C PHE A 57 -11.34 -0.09 0.79
N ALA A 58 -11.52 -1.40 0.92
CA ALA A 58 -10.54 -2.28 1.55
C ALA A 58 -9.45 -2.70 0.55
N VAL A 59 -8.26 -3.06 1.03
CA VAL A 59 -7.12 -3.44 0.18
C VAL A 59 -6.49 -4.74 0.69
N SER A 60 -6.29 -5.69 -0.21
CA SER A 60 -5.51 -6.91 0.00
C SER A 60 -4.33 -6.90 -0.97
N ASN A 61 -3.11 -6.74 -0.44
CA ASN A 61 -1.89 -6.66 -1.25
C ASN A 61 -0.96 -7.83 -0.93
N LEU A 62 -1.30 -9.01 -1.44
CA LEU A 62 -0.60 -10.26 -1.10
C LEU A 62 0.87 -10.27 -1.57
N LYS A 63 1.18 -9.50 -2.62
CA LYS A 63 2.52 -9.43 -3.22
C LYS A 63 3.30 -8.18 -2.81
N ASN A 64 2.81 -7.40 -1.83
CA ASN A 64 3.44 -6.15 -1.38
C ASN A 64 3.81 -5.20 -2.54
N LEU A 65 2.96 -5.15 -3.57
CA LEU A 65 3.19 -4.28 -4.73
C LEU A 65 3.08 -2.82 -4.31
N LYS A 66 3.95 -1.98 -4.87
CA LYS A 66 3.80 -0.53 -4.73
C LYS A 66 2.59 -0.06 -5.54
N TRP A 67 1.79 0.80 -4.94
CA TRP A 67 0.64 1.42 -5.60
C TRP A 67 0.37 2.80 -4.97
N PRO A 68 -0.10 3.77 -5.77
CA PRO A 68 -0.34 5.14 -5.32
C PRO A 68 -1.71 5.27 -4.65
N VAL A 69 -1.71 5.27 -3.33
CA VAL A 69 -2.91 5.32 -2.46
C VAL A 69 -3.77 6.55 -2.74
N GLU A 70 -3.15 7.72 -2.84
CA GLU A 70 -3.84 9.00 -3.06
C GLU A 70 -4.47 9.06 -4.46
N GLU A 71 -3.76 8.54 -5.47
CA GLU A 71 -4.28 8.46 -6.83
C GLU A 71 -5.50 7.54 -6.89
N ALA A 72 -5.44 6.38 -6.24
CA ALA A 72 -6.55 5.43 -6.17
C ALA A 72 -7.79 6.06 -5.51
N SER A 73 -7.61 6.79 -4.42
CA SER A 73 -8.70 7.52 -3.75
C SER A 73 -9.34 8.56 -4.69
N ARG A 74 -8.52 9.34 -5.41
CA ARG A 74 -9.01 10.32 -6.38
C ARG A 74 -9.77 9.66 -7.53
N ILE A 75 -9.24 8.58 -8.08
CA ILE A 75 -9.90 7.80 -9.14
C ILE A 75 -11.24 7.26 -8.63
N TYR A 76 -11.29 6.74 -7.40
CA TYR A 76 -12.52 6.23 -6.81
C TYR A 76 -13.64 7.28 -6.82
N TYR A 77 -13.38 8.46 -6.28
CA TYR A 77 -14.39 9.53 -6.21
C TYR A 77 -14.78 10.02 -7.60
N SER A 78 -13.81 10.20 -8.50
CA SER A 78 -14.06 10.66 -9.87
C SER A 78 -14.90 9.67 -10.66
N ALA A 79 -14.57 8.37 -10.61
CA ALA A 79 -15.31 7.33 -11.29
C ALA A 79 -16.74 7.20 -10.76
N CYS A 80 -16.93 7.26 -9.44
CA CYS A 80 -18.26 7.23 -8.82
C CYS A 80 -19.11 8.44 -9.25
N TYR A 81 -18.52 9.64 -9.24
CA TYR A 81 -19.20 10.87 -9.66
C TYR A 81 -19.63 10.82 -11.12
N LEU A 82 -18.72 10.40 -12.02
CA LEU A 82 -19.02 10.27 -13.45
C LEU A 82 -20.06 9.19 -13.73
N ALA A 83 -19.97 8.03 -13.07
CA ALA A 83 -20.95 6.96 -13.20
C ALA A 83 -22.36 7.43 -12.77
N ALA A 84 -22.47 8.14 -11.64
CA ALA A 84 -23.74 8.68 -11.16
C ALA A 84 -24.43 9.58 -12.18
N ARG A 85 -23.67 10.52 -12.76
CA ARG A 85 -24.21 11.48 -13.75
C ARG A 85 -24.49 10.85 -15.09
N THR A 86 -23.73 9.83 -15.48
CA THR A 86 -23.92 9.13 -16.75
C THR A 86 -25.18 8.28 -16.73
N VAL A 87 -25.42 7.55 -15.64
CA VAL A 87 -26.56 6.62 -15.56
C VAL A 87 -27.86 7.34 -15.20
N ARG A 88 -27.83 8.34 -14.32
CA ARG A 88 -29.02 9.12 -13.91
C ARG A 88 -28.73 10.63 -13.95
N PRO A 89 -28.73 11.26 -15.14
CA PRO A 89 -28.34 12.66 -15.28
C PRO A 89 -29.27 13.63 -14.53
N GLU A 90 -30.58 13.36 -14.51
CA GLU A 90 -31.59 14.24 -13.87
C GLU A 90 -31.47 14.26 -12.34
N LYS A 91 -31.13 13.13 -11.72
CA LYS A 91 -30.96 13.01 -10.27
C LYS A 91 -29.82 12.04 -9.95
N PRO A 92 -28.56 12.49 -10.05
CA PRO A 92 -27.40 11.63 -9.81
C PRO A 92 -27.36 11.16 -8.36
N PRO A 93 -27.31 9.85 -8.10
CA PRO A 93 -27.17 9.33 -6.73
C PRO A 93 -25.75 9.54 -6.20
N HIS A 94 -25.61 9.63 -4.88
CA HIS A 94 -24.29 9.59 -4.24
C HIS A 94 -23.82 8.14 -4.11
N LEU A 95 -22.93 7.71 -5.00
CA LEU A 95 -22.38 6.35 -5.01
C LEU A 95 -21.19 6.22 -4.07
N ARG A 96 -21.19 5.13 -3.30
CA ARG A 96 -20.06 4.72 -2.45
C ARG A 96 -19.94 3.20 -2.44
N PRO A 97 -19.61 2.58 -3.60
CA PRO A 97 -19.52 1.14 -3.68
C PRO A 97 -18.46 0.61 -2.74
N LYS A 98 -18.83 -0.44 -2.00
CA LYS A 98 -17.91 -1.18 -1.13
C LYS A 98 -17.30 -2.33 -1.91
N PHE A 99 -15.98 -2.36 -1.95
CA PHE A 99 -15.23 -3.46 -2.58
C PHE A 99 -13.88 -3.65 -1.91
N ILE A 100 -13.23 -4.76 -2.26
CA ILE A 100 -11.85 -5.08 -1.87
C ILE A 100 -10.97 -4.98 -3.13
N LEU A 101 -9.94 -4.13 -3.08
CA LEU A 101 -8.89 -4.08 -4.09
C LEU A 101 -7.86 -5.16 -3.79
N VAL A 102 -7.75 -6.16 -4.65
CA VAL A 102 -6.79 -7.27 -4.55
C VAL A 102 -5.66 -7.04 -5.54
N LEU A 103 -4.47 -6.76 -5.03
CA LEU A 103 -3.27 -6.52 -5.85
C LEU A 103 -2.39 -7.78 -5.92
N GLY A 104 -1.84 -8.04 -7.11
CA GLY A 104 -0.93 -9.14 -7.36
C GLY A 104 -1.61 -10.42 -7.82
N THR A 105 -2.80 -10.34 -8.40
CA THR A 105 -3.55 -11.49 -8.93
C THR A 105 -2.97 -12.00 -10.25
N VAL A 106 -3.50 -13.11 -10.77
CA VAL A 106 -3.16 -13.63 -12.12
C VAL A 106 -3.99 -12.91 -13.19
N THR A 107 -5.25 -12.66 -12.82
CA THR A 107 -6.36 -11.90 -13.43
C THR A 107 -6.27 -10.38 -13.39
N ASP A 108 -6.62 -9.61 -14.43
CA ASP A 108 -7.23 -8.29 -14.18
C ASP A 108 -8.74 -8.47 -14.37
N GLU A 109 -9.52 -8.41 -13.28
CA GLU A 109 -10.96 -8.72 -13.33
C GLU A 109 -11.74 -8.13 -12.16
N THR A 110 -13.06 -8.08 -12.29
CA THR A 110 -13.97 -7.68 -11.20
C THR A 110 -14.88 -8.85 -10.86
N VAL A 111 -14.64 -9.45 -9.70
CA VAL A 111 -15.37 -10.63 -9.22
C VAL A 111 -16.40 -10.18 -8.20
N ARG A 112 -17.60 -10.76 -8.26
CA ARG A 112 -18.63 -10.57 -7.23
C ARG A 112 -18.83 -11.89 -6.51
N ASN A 113 -18.41 -11.96 -5.25
CA ASN A 113 -18.65 -13.10 -4.39
C ASN A 113 -19.79 -12.76 -3.43
N GLY A 114 -21.01 -13.09 -3.84
CA GLY A 114 -22.23 -12.74 -3.11
C GLY A 114 -22.41 -11.22 -2.97
N ALA A 115 -22.36 -10.72 -1.74
CA ALA A 115 -22.51 -9.30 -1.43
C ALA A 115 -21.22 -8.49 -1.57
N ILE A 116 -20.06 -9.15 -1.69
CA ILE A 116 -18.76 -8.48 -1.73
C ILE A 116 -18.28 -8.41 -3.18
N SER A 117 -17.90 -7.22 -3.61
CA SER A 117 -17.21 -7.02 -4.88
C SER A 117 -15.70 -6.99 -4.63
N GLU A 118 -14.95 -7.66 -5.48
CA GLU A 118 -13.50 -7.69 -5.46
C GLU A 118 -12.98 -7.19 -6.80
N ILE A 119 -12.03 -6.26 -6.76
CA ILE A 119 -11.34 -5.73 -7.94
C ILE A 119 -9.93 -6.32 -7.91
N HIS A 120 -9.66 -7.23 -8.84
CA HIS A 120 -8.40 -7.95 -8.95
C HIS A 120 -7.52 -7.27 -9.99
N LEU A 121 -6.29 -6.91 -9.61
CA LEU A 121 -5.30 -6.35 -10.53
C LEU A 121 -3.96 -7.10 -10.40
N LYS A 122 -3.39 -7.50 -11.54
CA LYS A 122 -2.06 -8.14 -11.59
C LYS A 122 -0.97 -7.22 -11.07
N LYS A 123 -1.07 -5.95 -11.45
CA LYS A 123 -0.21 -4.83 -11.03
C LYS A 123 -1.08 -3.57 -10.96
N TRP A 124 -0.60 -2.53 -10.29
CA TRP A 124 -1.30 -1.25 -10.33
C TRP A 124 -1.40 -0.74 -11.77
N ASP A 125 -2.64 -0.50 -12.20
CA ASP A 125 -2.98 0.14 -13.46
C ASP A 125 -4.19 1.04 -13.22
N ALA A 126 -4.00 2.35 -13.39
CA ALA A 126 -5.00 3.35 -13.07
C ALA A 126 -6.25 3.24 -13.96
N ALA A 127 -6.08 2.85 -15.24
CA ALA A 127 -7.18 2.74 -16.18
C ALA A 127 -8.06 1.53 -15.87
N ASN A 128 -7.44 0.37 -15.63
CA ASN A 128 -8.15 -0.84 -15.22
C ASN A 128 -8.87 -0.64 -13.89
N PHE A 129 -8.20 0.01 -12.92
CA PHE A 129 -8.83 0.35 -11.64
C PHE A 129 -10.04 1.28 -11.83
N ALA A 130 -9.90 2.35 -12.61
CA ALA A 130 -10.98 3.29 -12.89
C ALA A 130 -12.19 2.61 -13.56
N ALA A 131 -11.94 1.75 -14.56
CA ALA A 131 -12.97 1.00 -15.25
C ALA A 131 -13.71 0.06 -14.29
N ALA A 132 -12.98 -0.70 -13.46
CA ALA A 132 -13.55 -1.61 -12.48
C ALA A 132 -14.40 -0.88 -11.42
N VAL A 133 -13.94 0.27 -10.92
CA VAL A 133 -14.72 1.11 -9.98
C VAL A 133 -15.99 1.62 -10.66
N ALA A 134 -15.91 2.14 -11.89
CA ALA A 134 -17.06 2.64 -12.62
C ALA A 134 -18.10 1.54 -12.87
N MET A 135 -17.67 0.34 -13.26
CA MET A 135 -18.54 -0.83 -13.42
C MET A 135 -19.21 -1.23 -12.10
N THR A 136 -18.45 -1.23 -11.00
CA THR A 136 -18.96 -1.55 -9.67
C THR A 136 -20.00 -0.51 -9.22
N ALA A 137 -19.73 0.78 -9.43
CA ALA A 137 -20.62 1.87 -9.11
C ALA A 137 -21.91 1.85 -9.96
N ALA A 138 -21.79 1.58 -11.27
CA ALA A 138 -22.94 1.48 -12.16
C ALA A 138 -23.90 0.35 -11.76
N ARG A 139 -23.36 -0.79 -11.27
CA ARG A 139 -24.17 -1.90 -10.74
C ARG A 139 -24.95 -1.54 -9.49
N GLU A 140 -24.44 -0.65 -8.63
CA GLU A 140 -25.23 -0.16 -7.49
C GLU A 140 -26.41 0.70 -7.93
N ILE A 141 -26.32 1.38 -9.08
CA ILE A 141 -27.43 2.19 -9.62
C ILE A 141 -28.47 1.27 -10.27
N VAL A 142 -28.01 0.41 -11.17
CA VAL A 142 -28.87 -0.50 -11.93
C VAL A 142 -29.05 -1.75 -11.09
N GLY A 143 -29.96 -1.67 -10.11
CA GLY A 143 -30.30 -2.82 -9.28
C GLY A 143 -30.74 -4.02 -10.12
N ASP A 144 -30.58 -5.25 -9.59
CA ASP A 144 -30.80 -6.49 -10.36
C ASP A 144 -32.19 -6.56 -11.00
N GLN A 145 -33.23 -6.00 -10.36
CA GLN A 145 -34.59 -5.95 -10.90
C GLN A 145 -34.73 -4.99 -12.09
N GLU A 146 -34.06 -3.84 -12.04
CA GLU A 146 -34.06 -2.87 -13.13
C GLU A 146 -33.28 -3.43 -14.33
N LEU A 147 -32.18 -4.13 -14.06
CA LEU A 147 -31.44 -4.86 -15.09
C LEU A 147 -32.30 -5.94 -15.77
N LEU A 148 -33.04 -6.74 -15.00
CA LEU A 148 -33.95 -7.75 -15.56
C LEU A 148 -35.05 -7.14 -16.43
N LYS A 149 -35.57 -5.97 -16.04
CA LYS A 149 -36.54 -5.22 -16.85
C LYS A 149 -35.90 -4.80 -18.18
N ILE A 150 -34.72 -4.20 -18.14
CA ILE A 150 -33.97 -3.78 -19.34
C ILE A 150 -33.71 -4.98 -20.27
N VAL A 151 -33.28 -6.13 -19.72
CA VAL A 151 -33.04 -7.34 -20.50
C VAL A 151 -34.31 -7.84 -21.18
N ARG A 152 -35.44 -7.89 -20.46
CA ARG A 152 -36.73 -8.31 -21.05
C ARG A 152 -37.19 -7.37 -22.16
N GLU A 153 -37.13 -6.07 -21.92
CA GLU A 153 -37.51 -5.06 -22.93
C GLU A 153 -36.59 -5.11 -24.16
N SER A 154 -35.29 -5.35 -23.96
CA SER A 154 -34.33 -5.53 -25.04
C SER A 154 -34.64 -6.76 -25.88
N LEU A 155 -34.98 -7.89 -25.24
CA LEU A 155 -35.38 -9.12 -25.93
C LEU A 155 -36.68 -8.95 -26.71
N LEU A 156 -37.68 -8.27 -26.14
CA LEU A 156 -38.92 -7.96 -26.83
C LEU A 156 -38.68 -7.06 -28.04
N SER A 157 -37.85 -6.03 -27.88
CA SER A 157 -37.48 -5.11 -28.96
C SER A 157 -36.73 -5.81 -30.09
N ALA A 158 -35.76 -6.67 -29.76
CA ALA A 158 -35.01 -7.44 -30.76
C ALA A 158 -35.90 -8.41 -31.54
N ARG A 159 -36.90 -9.03 -30.88
CA ARG A 159 -37.87 -9.91 -31.55
C ARG A 159 -38.88 -9.16 -32.41
N ALA A 160 -39.17 -7.90 -32.09
CA ALA A 160 -40.06 -7.05 -32.86
C ALA A 160 -39.39 -6.46 -34.12
N GLN A 161 -38.05 -6.52 -34.22
CA GLN A 161 -37.32 -6.14 -35.41
C GLN A 161 -37.29 -7.31 -36.40
N VAL A 162 -38.21 -7.31 -37.38
CA VAL A 162 -38.15 -8.24 -38.52
C VAL A 162 -37.08 -7.74 -39.49
N SER A 163 -36.17 -8.62 -39.93
CA SER A 163 -35.17 -8.22 -40.92
C SER A 163 -35.83 -8.02 -42.29
N VAL A 164 -35.50 -6.92 -42.98
CA VAL A 164 -36.01 -6.64 -44.33
C VAL A 164 -35.63 -7.76 -45.32
N SER A 165 -34.53 -8.46 -45.06
CA SER A 165 -34.10 -9.66 -45.79
C SER A 165 -35.06 -10.84 -45.65
N GLU A 166 -35.70 -11.03 -44.49
CA GLU A 166 -36.70 -12.09 -44.29
C GLU A 166 -38.01 -11.76 -45.01
N LEU A 167 -38.45 -10.50 -44.96
CA LEU A 167 -39.65 -10.03 -45.67
C LEU A 167 -39.53 -10.13 -47.20
N ARG A 168 -38.30 -10.08 -47.75
CA ARG A 168 -38.05 -10.19 -49.20
C ARG A 168 -38.02 -11.64 -49.70
N ARG A 169 -37.89 -12.62 -48.80
CA ARG A 169 -37.84 -14.05 -49.14
C ARG A 169 -39.23 -14.70 -49.17
N GLU A 170 -40.22 -14.08 -48.54
CA GLU A 170 -41.62 -14.53 -48.51
C GLU A 170 -42.50 -13.93 -49.62
N ARG A 171 -41.93 -13.08 -50.50
CA ARG A 171 -42.60 -12.55 -51.69
C ARG A 171 -42.06 -13.22 -52.94
#